data_AF-Q2U4F8-F1
#
_entry.id   AF-Q2U4F8-F1
#
_cell.length_a   1.000
_cell.length_b   1.000
_cell.length_c   1.000
_cell.angle_alpha   90.00
_cell.angle_beta   90.00
_cell.angle_gamma   90.00
#
_symmetry.space_group_name_H-M   'P 1'
#
loop_
_entity.id
_entity.type
_entity.pdbx_description
1 polymer ?
#
loop_
_entity_poly.entity_id
_entity_poly.type
_entity_poly.pdbx_seq_one_letter_code
_entity_poly.pdbx_strand_id
1 'polypeptide(L)'
;MSYDYTVASMEPGLPPVDELHRLIELFFKVYHPIYPFLDRGMIRLLVSESSDMSQRSARSRRVSKTSRLMLLYLITILGTMAGPTVFQQHLNTYLSYCHTLVGHLILQPSIESVQALLLFSITLRLRDQLSQAWDVLTLAISMSQTLRLAHLSAHLRTIHDKGSGSNMNPMRTWWALYVFEKFLAFDSGRQSTLDDPRLSSVGRQDPTEPMNNEKALVLQDYENFLTSLANVLREMQHRSWHTWRTESLDTTSDADARASKIRTAGAIDTLLWEWRGSLPSEYQVIVLYRNTLLLDWSEVKREVDRYGSGEPWHLRLRNGPQICLEAAKGMTNLQVMVTEADEPSFLVLGTSPLAAAYVLAVHIRRQPATILSRTHFELLSDMALQSSVEFSTDPVENHLTPMTIPNPLESPPLSWGSFDLLSWDWNDLVPQT
;
A
#
# COMPACT_ATOMS: atom_id res chain seq x y z
N MET A 1 -16.70 3.83 10.75
CA MET A 1 -16.37 3.31 12.10
C MET A 1 -15.50 4.34 12.81
N SER A 2 -15.93 4.85 13.97
CA SER A 2 -15.09 5.71 14.81
C SER A 2 -14.14 4.82 15.61
N TYR A 3 -12.84 4.92 15.37
CA TYR A 3 -11.85 4.24 16.22
C TYR A 3 -11.75 5.02 17.53
N ASP A 4 -12.45 4.57 18.58
CA ASP A 4 -12.30 5.13 19.92
C ASP A 4 -10.95 4.69 20.49
N TYR A 5 -9.94 5.55 20.34
CA TYR A 5 -8.66 5.38 21.01
C TYR A 5 -8.81 5.72 22.48
N THR A 6 -8.89 4.71 23.33
CA THR A 6 -8.63 4.89 24.76
C THR A 6 -7.18 5.33 24.91
N VAL A 7 -6.96 6.60 25.28
CA VAL A 7 -5.62 7.16 25.48
C VAL A 7 -4.90 6.32 26.53
N ALA A 8 -3.86 5.60 26.12
CA ALA A 8 -3.07 4.80 27.05
C ALA A 8 -2.38 5.75 28.05
N SER A 9 -2.90 5.79 29.29
CA SER A 9 -2.37 6.67 30.33
C SER A 9 -1.04 6.20 30.93
N MET A 10 -0.63 4.95 30.65
CA MET A 10 0.61 4.34 31.13
C MET A 10 1.37 3.70 29.98
N GLU A 11 2.71 3.74 30.06
CA GLU A 11 3.59 3.04 29.12
C GLU A 11 3.34 1.53 29.18
N PRO A 12 2.93 0.88 28.08
CA PRO A 12 2.73 -0.56 28.05
C PRO A 12 4.08 -1.28 28.13
N GLY A 13 4.18 -2.34 28.92
CA GLY A 13 5.42 -3.13 28.96
C GLY A 13 5.73 -3.77 27.61
N LEU A 14 7.00 -3.79 27.20
CA LEU A 14 7.45 -4.59 26.06
C LEU A 14 7.28 -6.09 26.35
N PRO A 15 7.09 -6.95 25.32
CA PRO A 15 7.06 -8.39 25.51
C PRO A 15 8.37 -8.93 26.12
N PRO A 16 8.35 -10.15 26.70
CA PRO A 16 9.56 -10.85 27.12
C PRO A 16 10.62 -10.85 26.01
N VAL A 17 11.89 -10.75 26.39
CA VAL A 17 13.01 -10.58 25.44
C VAL A 17 13.02 -11.64 24.34
N ASP A 18 12.74 -12.91 24.67
CA ASP A 18 12.70 -14.00 23.69
C ASP A 18 11.58 -13.82 22.66
N GLU A 19 10.40 -13.37 23.12
CA GLU A 19 9.26 -13.07 22.26
C GLU A 19 9.56 -11.84 21.38
N LEU A 20 10.12 -10.78 21.97
CA LEU A 20 10.51 -9.57 21.25
C LEU A 20 11.51 -9.87 20.13
N HIS A 21 12.52 -10.72 20.37
CA HIS A 21 13.44 -11.16 19.33
C HIS A 21 12.73 -11.88 18.18
N ARG A 22 11.79 -12.79 18.49
CA ARG A 22 11.00 -13.50 17.48
C ARG A 22 10.17 -12.52 16.63
N LEU A 23 9.50 -11.56 17.26
CA LEU A 23 8.68 -10.56 16.57
C LEU A 23 9.54 -9.64 15.67
N ILE A 24 10.75 -9.27 16.13
CA ILE A 24 11.71 -8.51 15.32
C ILE A 24 12.13 -9.31 14.08
N GLU A 25 12.41 -10.61 14.21
CA GLU A 25 12.75 -11.44 13.06
C GLU A 25 11.59 -11.54 12.06
N LEU A 26 10.35 -11.67 12.54
CA LEU A 26 9.16 -11.63 11.68
C LEU A 26 9.03 -10.29 10.95
N PHE A 27 9.24 -9.17 11.65
CA PHE A 27 9.25 -7.85 11.02
C PHE A 27 10.28 -7.76 9.88
N PHE A 28 11.51 -8.20 10.13
CA PHE A 28 12.57 -8.19 9.13
C PHE A 28 12.34 -9.17 7.97
N LYS A 29 11.50 -10.19 8.17
CA LYS A 29 11.15 -11.17 7.14
C LYS A 29 9.99 -10.72 6.26
N VAL A 30 9.01 -10.01 6.81
CA VAL A 30 7.75 -9.67 6.11
C VAL A 30 7.72 -8.23 5.62
N TYR A 31 8.08 -7.25 6.45
CA TYR A 31 7.89 -5.83 6.12
C TYR A 31 9.16 -5.13 5.65
N HIS A 32 10.30 -5.44 6.29
CA HIS A 32 11.59 -4.85 5.94
C HIS A 32 12.02 -5.08 4.47
N PRO A 33 11.72 -6.23 3.83
CA PRO A 33 12.06 -6.42 2.42
C PRO A 33 11.39 -5.40 1.50
N ILE A 34 10.20 -4.91 1.87
CA ILE A 34 9.46 -3.90 1.09
C ILE A 34 9.99 -2.49 1.37
N TYR A 35 10.25 -2.18 2.64
CA TYR A 35 10.74 -0.87 3.07
C TYR A 35 12.03 -1.01 3.91
N PRO A 36 13.20 -1.24 3.29
CA PRO A 36 14.46 -1.50 3.99
C PRO A 36 15.13 -0.26 4.63
N PHE A 37 14.38 0.63 5.29
CA PHE A 37 14.92 1.87 5.86
C PHE A 37 15.47 1.75 7.29
N LEU A 38 15.23 0.62 7.96
CA LEU A 38 15.76 0.35 9.31
C LEU A 38 16.99 -0.55 9.24
N ASP A 39 18.00 -0.24 10.05
CA ASP A 39 19.20 -1.05 10.18
C ASP A 39 19.04 -2.11 11.28
N ARG A 40 19.33 -3.37 10.94
CA ARG A 40 19.21 -4.50 11.88
C ARG A 40 20.18 -4.39 13.06
N GLY A 41 21.37 -3.86 12.84
CA GLY A 41 22.36 -3.61 13.90
C GLY A 41 21.84 -2.59 14.91
N MET A 42 21.29 -1.48 14.42
CA MET A 42 20.65 -0.46 15.25
C MET A 42 19.52 -1.05 16.10
N ILE A 43 18.59 -1.81 15.51
CA ILE A 43 17.48 -2.40 16.27
C ILE A 43 17.96 -3.37 17.35
N ARG A 44 18.97 -4.20 17.05
CA ARG A 44 19.56 -5.11 18.06
C ARG A 44 20.18 -4.34 19.23
N LEU A 45 20.85 -3.22 18.96
CA LEU A 45 21.38 -2.35 20.01
C LEU A 45 20.25 -1.77 20.87
N LEU A 46 19.14 -1.32 20.27
CA LEU A 46 17.98 -0.81 21.01
C LEU A 46 17.37 -1.85 21.96
N VAL A 47 17.32 -3.12 21.55
CA VAL A 47 16.83 -4.21 22.42
C VAL A 47 17.78 -4.47 23.58
N SER A 48 19.10 -4.46 23.33
CA SER A 48 20.08 -4.62 24.42
C SER A 48 20.05 -3.47 25.42
N GLU A 49 19.84 -2.24 24.93
CA GLU A 49 19.68 -1.06 25.78
C GLU A 49 18.39 -1.15 26.61
N SER A 50 17.30 -1.70 26.07
CA SER A 50 16.02 -1.81 26.80
C SER A 50 16.01 -2.94 27.84
N SER A 51 16.72 -4.05 27.61
CA SER A 51 16.83 -5.14 28.58
C SER A 51 17.62 -4.73 29.83
N ASP A 52 18.69 -3.95 29.65
CA ASP A 52 19.52 -3.42 30.76
C ASP A 52 18.79 -2.37 31.60
N MET A 53 17.78 -1.71 31.03
CA MET A 53 16.97 -0.68 31.69
C MET A 53 16.02 -1.25 32.77
N SER A 54 15.73 -2.55 32.73
CA SER A 54 14.94 -3.23 33.77
C SER A 54 15.63 -3.27 35.14
N GLN A 55 16.97 -3.06 35.19
CA GLN A 55 17.79 -3.14 36.40
C GLN A 55 18.25 -1.77 36.95
N ARG A 56 18.04 -0.67 36.22
CA ARG A 56 18.54 0.67 36.62
C ARG A 56 17.43 1.57 37.13
N SER A 57 17.63 2.10 38.33
CA SER A 57 16.72 3.00 39.04
C SER A 57 16.29 4.22 38.21
N ALA A 58 15.10 4.73 38.54
CA ALA A 58 14.33 5.80 37.89
C ALA A 58 15.09 7.09 37.48
N ARG A 59 16.33 7.29 37.92
CA ARG A 59 17.18 8.44 37.60
C ARG A 59 18.04 8.27 36.34
N SER A 60 18.20 7.05 35.82
CA SER A 60 18.89 6.76 34.54
C SER A 60 17.92 6.69 33.34
N ARG A 61 16.68 7.17 33.49
CA ARG A 61 15.66 7.24 32.42
C ARG A 61 15.94 8.32 31.36
N ARG A 62 17.11 8.95 31.42
CA ARG A 62 17.55 10.00 30.49
C ARG A 62 18.22 9.34 29.28
N VAL A 63 17.60 9.52 28.13
CA VAL A 63 18.11 9.26 26.77
C VAL A 63 17.89 7.84 26.21
N SER A 64 16.73 7.23 26.45
CA SER A 64 16.07 6.54 25.31
C SER A 64 15.30 7.62 24.55
N LYS A 65 15.74 7.97 23.33
CA LYS A 65 15.00 8.93 22.49
C LYS A 65 13.59 8.37 22.31
N THR A 66 12.54 9.16 22.52
CA THR A 66 11.14 8.73 22.36
C THR A 66 10.87 8.06 21.00
N SER A 67 11.58 8.50 19.96
CA SER A 67 11.56 7.88 18.63
C SER A 67 12.03 6.42 18.60
N ARG A 68 13.07 6.06 19.36
CA ARG A 68 13.58 4.68 19.47
C ARG A 68 12.60 3.77 20.19
N LEU A 69 11.97 4.28 21.25
CA LEU A 69 10.92 3.57 21.96
C LEU A 69 9.70 3.31 21.04
N MET A 70 9.27 4.34 20.31
CA MET A 70 8.18 4.21 19.33
C MET A 70 8.54 3.19 18.23
N LEU A 71 9.77 3.19 17.72
CA LEU A 71 10.24 2.17 16.76
C LEU A 71 10.11 0.75 17.31
N LEU A 72 10.51 0.51 18.57
CA LEU A 72 10.37 -0.81 19.19
C LEU A 72 8.91 -1.26 19.30
N TYR A 73 8.00 -0.37 19.72
CA TYR A 73 6.56 -0.70 19.76
C TYR A 73 5.99 -0.98 18.37
N LEU A 74 6.35 -0.19 17.36
CA LEU A 74 5.88 -0.39 15.99
C LEU A 74 6.41 -1.68 15.36
N ILE A 75 7.69 -2.00 15.59
CA ILE A 75 8.28 -3.28 15.16
C ILE A 75 7.58 -4.45 15.86
N THR A 76 7.24 -4.30 17.14
CA THR A 76 6.47 -5.29 17.90
C THR A 76 5.09 -5.49 17.30
N ILE A 77 4.35 -4.40 17.04
CA ILE A 77 3.03 -4.42 16.40
C ILE A 77 3.09 -5.16 15.06
N LEU A 78 4.02 -4.78 14.18
CA LEU A 78 4.15 -5.39 12.86
C LEU A 78 4.61 -6.85 12.97
N GLY A 79 5.56 -7.17 13.86
CA GLY A 79 5.96 -8.55 14.12
C GLY A 79 4.80 -9.42 14.59
N THR A 80 3.90 -8.87 15.41
CA THR A 80 2.67 -9.53 15.85
C THR A 80 1.69 -9.74 14.69
N MET A 81 1.53 -8.75 13.80
CA MET A 81 0.68 -8.87 12.61
C MET A 81 1.20 -9.90 11.60
N ALA A 82 2.52 -10.07 11.51
CA ALA A 82 3.16 -11.09 10.68
C ALA A 82 3.17 -12.49 11.33
N GLY A 83 2.86 -12.59 12.62
CA GLY A 83 2.86 -13.83 13.38
C GLY A 83 1.47 -14.48 13.47
N PRO A 84 1.39 -15.68 14.08
CA PRO A 84 0.12 -16.33 14.41
C PRO A 84 -0.85 -15.42 15.18
N THR A 85 -2.15 -15.60 14.95
CA THR A 85 -3.24 -14.79 15.55
C THR A 85 -3.23 -14.72 17.08
N VAL A 86 -2.62 -15.71 17.74
CA VAL A 86 -2.46 -15.77 19.21
C VAL A 86 -1.73 -14.54 19.79
N PHE A 87 -0.89 -13.86 19.00
CA PHE A 87 -0.07 -12.74 19.47
C PHE A 87 -0.83 -11.39 19.54
N GLN A 88 -2.09 -11.31 19.10
CA GLN A 88 -2.77 -10.02 18.83
C GLN A 88 -3.35 -9.30 20.07
N GLN A 89 -3.33 -9.91 21.27
CA GLN A 89 -4.05 -9.42 22.46
C GLN A 89 -3.66 -8.00 22.94
N HIS A 90 -2.50 -7.47 22.54
CA HIS A 90 -1.98 -6.17 23.02
C HIS A 90 -1.77 -5.13 21.92
N LEU A 91 -2.15 -5.44 20.67
CA LEU A 91 -1.83 -4.60 19.52
C LEU A 91 -2.44 -3.19 19.62
N ASN A 92 -3.72 -3.11 20.01
CA ASN A 92 -4.43 -1.84 20.17
C ASN A 92 -3.83 -0.98 21.29
N THR A 93 -3.30 -1.59 22.36
CA THR A 93 -2.65 -0.88 23.46
C THR A 93 -1.35 -0.24 23.00
N TYR A 94 -0.49 -1.00 22.30
CA TYR A 94 0.75 -0.45 21.74
C TYR A 94 0.46 0.64 20.70
N LEU A 95 -0.54 0.45 19.85
CA LEU A 95 -0.91 1.42 18.83
C LEU A 95 -1.43 2.74 19.46
N SER A 96 -2.33 2.65 20.44
CA SER A 96 -2.82 3.82 21.20
C SER A 96 -1.65 4.55 21.87
N TYR A 97 -0.71 3.83 22.47
CA TYR A 97 0.46 4.43 23.06
C TYR A 97 1.32 5.16 22.01
N CYS A 98 1.57 4.56 20.83
CA CYS A 98 2.29 5.22 19.72
C CYS A 98 1.63 6.54 19.28
N HIS A 99 0.30 6.64 19.28
CA HIS A 99 -0.39 7.92 19.03
C HIS A 99 0.01 9.00 20.03
N THR A 100 0.13 8.67 21.32
CA THR A 100 0.54 9.64 22.36
C THR A 100 1.99 10.13 22.17
N LEU A 101 2.85 9.32 21.54
CA LEU A 101 4.26 9.65 21.35
C LEU A 101 4.50 10.66 20.21
N VAL A 102 3.57 10.80 19.26
CA VAL A 102 3.73 11.67 18.08
C VAL A 102 4.08 13.11 18.48
N GLY A 103 3.40 13.66 19.48
CA GLY A 103 3.66 15.02 19.97
C GLY A 103 5.09 15.22 20.47
N HIS A 104 5.68 14.21 21.11
CA HIS A 104 7.06 14.25 21.57
C HIS A 104 8.06 14.18 20.41
N LEU A 105 7.77 13.42 19.36
CA LEU A 105 8.63 13.30 18.18
C LEU A 105 8.72 14.61 17.41
N ILE A 106 7.61 15.36 17.30
CA ILE A 106 7.57 16.68 16.63
C ILE A 106 8.58 17.64 17.26
N LEU A 107 8.73 17.61 18.59
CA LEU A 107 9.65 18.49 19.34
C LEU A 107 11.11 18.05 19.24
N GLN A 108 11.40 16.85 18.73
CA GLN A 108 12.74 16.27 18.65
C GLN A 108 13.01 15.74 17.24
N PRO A 109 13.18 16.63 16.24
CA PRO A 109 13.44 16.21 14.86
C PRO A 109 14.79 15.47 14.79
N SER A 110 14.73 14.22 14.34
CA SER A 110 15.89 13.36 14.15
C SER A 110 15.61 12.34 13.07
N ILE A 111 16.64 11.69 12.53
CA ILE A 111 16.44 10.60 11.56
C ILE A 111 15.59 9.49 12.18
N GLU A 112 15.80 9.15 13.44
CA GLU A 112 15.01 8.13 14.12
C GLU A 112 13.54 8.57 14.30
N SER A 113 13.28 9.87 14.48
CA SER A 113 11.91 10.41 14.54
C SER A 113 11.20 10.31 13.19
N VAL A 114 11.91 10.60 12.08
CA VAL A 114 11.38 10.40 10.72
C VAL A 114 11.09 8.91 10.47
N GLN A 115 12.01 8.03 10.83
CA GLN A 115 11.85 6.58 10.67
C GLN A 115 10.68 6.04 11.50
N ALA A 116 10.50 6.53 12.73
CA ALA A 116 9.38 6.17 13.59
C ALA A 116 8.04 6.60 12.99
N LEU A 117 7.93 7.85 12.52
CA LEU A 117 6.72 8.36 11.88
C LEU A 117 6.41 7.64 10.56
N LEU A 118 7.43 7.33 9.74
CA LEU A 118 7.27 6.53 8.53
C LEU A 118 6.73 5.13 8.86
N LEU A 119 7.35 4.43 9.82
CA LEU A 119 6.91 3.10 10.23
C LEU A 119 5.49 3.13 10.82
N PHE A 120 5.15 4.21 11.53
CA PHE A 120 3.82 4.40 12.08
C PHE A 120 2.78 4.58 10.97
N SER A 121 3.08 5.40 9.96
CA SER A 121 2.20 5.57 8.80
C SER A 121 2.00 4.26 8.03
N ILE A 122 3.06 3.46 7.84
CA ILE A 122 2.97 2.12 7.25
C ILE A 122 2.03 1.23 8.10
N THR A 123 2.19 1.24 9.42
CA THR A 123 1.35 0.46 10.34
C THR A 123 -0.12 0.88 10.25
N LEU A 124 -0.41 2.18 10.17
CA LEU A 124 -1.77 2.70 10.02
C LEU A 124 -2.38 2.33 8.66
N ARG A 125 -1.60 2.38 7.57
CA ARG A 125 -2.05 1.92 6.24
C ARG A 125 -2.42 0.44 6.26
N LEU A 126 -1.60 -0.41 6.89
CA LEU A 126 -1.87 -1.86 7.01
C LEU A 126 -3.11 -2.17 7.86
N ARG A 127 -3.58 -1.22 8.67
CA ARG A 127 -4.83 -1.31 9.43
C ARG A 127 -5.99 -0.55 8.77
N ASP A 128 -5.85 -0.19 7.50
CA ASP A 128 -6.86 0.53 6.70
C ASP A 128 -7.24 1.91 7.26
N GLN A 129 -6.35 2.54 8.02
CA GLN A 129 -6.55 3.88 8.58
C GLN A 129 -5.89 4.94 7.69
N LEU A 130 -6.27 4.98 6.41
CA LEU A 130 -5.60 5.76 5.36
C LEU A 130 -5.48 7.25 5.68
N SER A 131 -6.51 7.87 6.25
CA SER A 131 -6.46 9.29 6.65
C SER A 131 -5.40 9.57 7.71
N GLN A 132 -5.37 8.77 8.77
CA GLN A 132 -4.39 8.94 9.85
C GLN A 132 -2.98 8.60 9.35
N ALA A 133 -2.86 7.57 8.51
CA ALA A 133 -1.60 7.22 7.86
C ALA A 133 -1.03 8.41 7.09
N TRP A 134 -1.85 9.09 6.29
CA TRP A 134 -1.41 10.25 5.51
C TRP A 134 -0.98 11.43 6.39
N ASP A 135 -1.74 11.72 7.44
CA ASP A 135 -1.43 12.83 8.33
C ASP A 135 -0.08 12.62 9.04
N VAL A 136 0.16 11.39 9.53
CA VAL A 136 1.46 10.99 10.09
C VAL A 136 2.58 11.01 9.05
N LEU A 137 2.31 10.57 7.82
CA LEU A 137 3.30 10.62 6.73
C LEU A 137 3.69 12.06 6.40
N THR A 138 2.72 12.97 6.36
CA THR A 138 2.96 14.39 6.07
C THR A 138 3.88 15.01 7.13
N LEU A 139 3.71 14.64 8.41
CA LEU A 139 4.64 15.02 9.48
C LEU A 139 6.05 14.46 9.24
N ALA A 140 6.17 13.18 8.84
CA ALA A 140 7.45 12.56 8.53
C ALA A 140 8.16 13.27 7.35
N ILE A 141 7.42 13.62 6.30
CA ILE A 141 7.92 14.34 5.13
C ILE A 141 8.40 15.73 5.53
N SER A 142 7.58 16.51 6.25
CA SER A 142 7.95 17.84 6.72
C SER A 142 9.23 17.80 7.55
N MET A 143 9.33 16.86 8.50
CA MET A 143 10.52 16.68 9.33
C MET A 143 11.75 16.27 8.49
N SER A 144 11.57 15.40 7.49
CA SER A 144 12.66 14.99 6.59
C SER A 144 13.21 16.16 5.75
N GLN A 145 12.33 17.09 5.35
CA GLN A 145 12.71 18.30 4.62
C GLN A 145 13.50 19.26 5.53
N THR A 146 13.07 19.44 6.78
CA THR A 146 13.83 20.21 7.79
C THR A 146 15.23 19.63 8.01
N LEU A 147 15.36 18.31 8.04
CA LEU A 147 16.64 17.61 8.16
C LEU A 147 17.43 17.54 6.84
N ARG A 148 16.87 18.03 5.73
CA ARG A 148 17.45 18.02 4.38
C ARG A 148 17.88 16.62 3.92
N LEU A 149 17.10 15.59 4.25
CA LEU A 149 17.43 14.20 3.93
C LEU A 149 17.62 13.95 2.43
N ALA A 150 16.85 14.62 1.57
CA ALA A 150 17.02 14.53 0.11
C ALA A 150 18.43 14.94 -0.34
N HIS A 151 18.92 16.08 0.17
CA HIS A 151 20.26 16.59 -0.15
C HIS A 151 21.36 15.70 0.41
N LEU A 152 21.19 15.22 1.66
CA LEU A 152 22.11 14.26 2.28
C LEU A 152 22.17 12.96 1.47
N SER A 153 21.02 12.45 1.02
CA SER A 153 20.94 11.26 0.18
C SER A 153 21.65 11.45 -1.15
N ALA A 154 21.45 12.59 -1.79
CA ALA A 154 22.14 12.94 -3.04
C ALA A 154 23.65 13.00 -2.89
N HIS A 155 24.14 13.52 -1.75
CA HIS A 155 25.56 13.63 -1.42
C HIS A 155 26.18 12.27 -1.02
N LEU A 156 25.47 11.46 -0.24
CA LEU A 156 25.96 10.13 0.16
C LEU A 156 26.08 9.18 -1.04
N ARG A 157 25.17 9.26 -2.03
CA ARG A 157 25.27 8.47 -3.28
C ARG A 157 26.55 8.78 -4.06
N THR A 158 26.95 10.04 -4.18
CA THR A 158 28.19 10.41 -4.90
C THR A 158 29.46 9.99 -4.17
N ILE A 159 29.38 9.76 -2.85
CA ILE A 159 30.46 9.21 -2.03
C ILE A 159 30.45 7.68 -2.08
N HIS A 160 29.27 7.04 -2.12
CA HIS A 160 29.11 5.59 -2.20
C HIS A 160 29.67 5.01 -3.49
N ASP A 161 29.47 5.67 -4.64
CA ASP A 161 30.12 5.30 -5.91
C ASP A 161 31.66 5.31 -5.83
N LYS A 162 32.22 5.88 -4.77
CA LYS A 162 33.67 5.90 -4.47
C LYS A 162 34.09 4.87 -3.40
N GLY A 163 33.22 3.90 -3.07
CA GLY A 163 33.59 2.68 -2.32
C GLY A 163 33.60 2.77 -0.80
N SER A 164 32.92 3.74 -0.18
CA SER A 164 32.89 3.88 1.30
C SER A 164 31.64 3.28 1.94
N GLY A 165 31.83 2.45 2.98
CA GLY A 165 30.79 1.84 3.82
C GLY A 165 30.08 2.84 4.75
N SER A 166 29.62 3.96 4.19
CA SER A 166 28.91 5.00 4.94
C SER A 166 27.49 4.56 5.33
N ASN A 167 27.00 5.12 6.43
CA ASN A 167 25.67 4.86 6.94
C ASN A 167 24.59 5.29 5.93
N MET A 168 24.04 4.34 5.19
CA MET A 168 23.01 4.54 4.15
C MET A 168 21.62 4.88 4.72
N ASN A 169 21.47 5.00 6.04
CA ASN A 169 20.16 5.20 6.68
C ASN A 169 19.39 6.44 6.18
N PRO A 170 20.01 7.63 5.97
CA PRO A 170 19.31 8.78 5.41
C PRO A 170 18.81 8.52 3.98
N MET A 171 19.62 7.84 3.17
CA MET A 171 19.30 7.50 1.77
C MET A 171 18.14 6.53 1.67
N ARG A 172 18.18 5.45 2.46
CA ARG A 172 17.10 4.44 2.49
C ARG A 172 15.81 5.01 3.07
N THR A 173 15.91 5.85 4.09
CA THR A 173 14.75 6.53 4.69
C THR A 173 14.10 7.50 3.70
N TRP A 174 14.89 8.29 2.97
CA TRP A 174 14.37 9.19 1.94
C TRP A 174 13.72 8.42 0.78
N TRP A 175 14.37 7.36 0.30
CA TRP A 175 13.80 6.51 -0.74
C TRP A 175 12.49 5.84 -0.28
N ALA A 176 12.43 5.32 0.94
CA ALA A 176 11.22 4.71 1.47
C ALA A 176 10.08 5.72 1.64
N LEU A 177 10.37 6.95 2.12
CA LEU A 177 9.41 8.05 2.13
C LEU A 177 8.89 8.35 0.73
N TYR A 178 9.79 8.41 -0.26
CA TYR A 178 9.43 8.68 -1.64
C TYR A 178 8.45 7.64 -2.17
N VAL A 179 8.81 6.35 -2.12
CA VAL A 179 7.98 5.26 -2.65
C VAL A 179 6.65 5.15 -1.90
N PHE A 180 6.72 5.13 -0.56
CA PHE A 180 5.54 4.95 0.27
C PHE A 180 4.54 6.10 0.11
N GLU A 181 5.00 7.34 -0.09
CA GLU A 181 4.10 8.46 -0.34
C GLU A 181 3.29 8.30 -1.61
N LYS A 182 3.84 7.72 -2.69
CA LYS A 182 3.09 7.51 -3.94
C LYS A 182 2.09 6.38 -3.77
N PHE A 183 2.46 5.35 -3.04
CA PHE A 183 1.56 4.23 -2.76
C PHE A 183 0.40 4.70 -1.90
N LEU A 184 0.68 5.41 -0.80
CA LEU A 184 -0.37 5.92 0.07
C LEU A 184 -1.20 7.01 -0.63
N ALA A 185 -0.58 7.86 -1.44
CA ALA A 185 -1.28 8.84 -2.29
C ALA A 185 -2.25 8.13 -3.21
N PHE A 186 -1.83 7.06 -3.86
CA PHE A 186 -2.70 6.28 -4.73
C PHE A 186 -3.84 5.60 -3.94
N ASP A 187 -3.55 4.95 -2.82
CA ASP A 187 -4.52 4.21 -2.00
C ASP A 187 -5.55 5.12 -1.32
N SER A 188 -5.09 6.19 -0.66
CA SER A 188 -5.97 7.18 -0.03
C SER A 188 -6.52 8.18 -1.03
N GLY A 189 -6.01 8.07 -2.25
CA GLY A 189 -6.23 8.95 -3.36
C GLY A 189 -5.62 10.39 -3.25
N ARG A 190 -5.06 10.79 -2.13
CA ARG A 190 -4.59 12.18 -1.97
C ARG A 190 -3.50 12.51 -2.98
N GLN A 191 -3.48 13.73 -3.53
CA GLN A 191 -2.49 14.12 -4.54
C GLN A 191 -1.05 13.92 -4.02
N SER A 192 -0.24 13.18 -4.77
CA SER A 192 1.20 13.06 -4.45
C SER A 192 1.90 14.42 -4.62
N THR A 193 2.64 14.83 -3.58
CA THR A 193 3.33 16.13 -3.49
C THR A 193 4.84 16.01 -3.39
N LEU A 194 5.34 14.85 -2.96
CA LEU A 194 6.76 14.65 -2.75
C LEU A 194 7.48 14.44 -4.09
N ASP A 195 8.35 15.36 -4.49
CA ASP A 195 9.09 15.28 -5.75
C ASP A 195 10.59 15.08 -5.54
N ASP A 196 11.20 14.27 -6.39
CA ASP A 196 12.64 14.03 -6.45
C ASP A 196 13.02 13.76 -7.91
N PRO A 197 13.76 14.66 -8.58
CA PRO A 197 14.09 14.53 -10.00
C PRO A 197 14.86 13.25 -10.36
N ARG A 198 15.65 12.70 -9.43
CA ARG A 198 16.43 11.49 -9.68
C ARG A 198 15.53 10.27 -9.61
N LEU A 199 14.71 10.18 -8.57
CA LEU A 199 13.78 9.05 -8.42
C LEU A 199 12.65 9.09 -9.45
N SER A 200 12.17 10.28 -9.85
CA SER A 200 11.10 10.43 -10.83
C SER A 200 11.49 10.10 -12.27
N SER A 201 12.79 10.05 -12.57
CA SER A 201 13.31 9.64 -13.88
C SER A 201 13.49 8.13 -14.03
N VAL A 202 13.40 7.36 -12.92
CA VAL A 202 13.47 5.90 -12.94
C VAL A 202 12.27 5.31 -13.69
N GLY A 203 12.54 4.43 -14.66
CA GLY A 203 11.53 3.85 -15.54
C GLY A 203 11.22 4.65 -16.81
N ARG A 204 11.90 5.79 -17.04
CA ARG A 204 11.80 6.61 -18.27
C ARG A 204 13.00 6.46 -19.22
N GLN A 205 13.96 5.59 -18.92
CA GLN A 205 15.20 5.44 -19.68
C GLN A 205 15.09 4.35 -20.77
N ASP A 206 15.65 4.63 -21.96
CA ASP A 206 15.77 3.67 -23.06
C ASP A 206 16.70 2.51 -22.71
N PRO A 207 16.39 1.27 -23.11
CA PRO A 207 17.16 0.07 -22.80
C PRO A 207 18.44 0.03 -23.65
N THR A 208 19.49 0.75 -23.24
CA THR A 208 20.73 0.81 -24.06
C THR A 208 22.04 0.53 -23.33
N GLU A 209 22.04 0.17 -22.04
CA GLU A 209 23.30 -0.26 -21.41
C GLU A 209 23.16 -1.57 -20.62
N PRO A 210 23.94 -2.62 -20.96
CA PRO A 210 23.96 -3.87 -20.21
C PRO A 210 24.77 -3.69 -18.91
N MET A 211 24.13 -3.87 -17.75
CA MET A 211 24.79 -3.83 -16.44
C MET A 211 25.34 -5.20 -16.04
N ASN A 212 26.67 -5.33 -16.02
CA ASN A 212 27.41 -6.44 -15.38
C ASN A 212 27.58 -6.14 -13.87
N ASN A 213 26.92 -6.89 -12.97
CA ASN A 213 27.38 -7.19 -11.57
C ASN A 213 26.34 -7.97 -10.73
N GLU A 214 26.37 -9.31 -10.78
CA GLU A 214 25.30 -10.25 -10.36
C GLU A 214 24.85 -10.28 -8.87
N LYS A 215 25.48 -9.56 -7.93
CA LYS A 215 25.07 -9.60 -6.50
C LYS A 215 24.60 -8.27 -5.91
N ALA A 216 25.00 -7.13 -6.49
CA ALA A 216 24.46 -5.81 -6.15
C ALA A 216 23.20 -5.48 -7.00
N LEU A 217 23.04 -6.18 -8.13
CA LEU A 217 21.91 -6.07 -9.05
C LEU A 217 20.56 -6.32 -8.35
N VAL A 218 20.38 -7.42 -7.61
CA VAL A 218 19.05 -7.83 -7.12
C VAL A 218 18.33 -6.78 -6.24
N LEU A 219 19.05 -6.12 -5.32
CA LEU A 219 18.46 -5.05 -4.48
C LEU A 219 18.26 -3.76 -5.27
N GLN A 220 19.18 -3.44 -6.17
CA GLN A 220 19.08 -2.27 -7.05
C GLN A 220 17.91 -2.43 -8.05
N ASP A 221 17.70 -3.64 -8.54
CA ASP A 221 16.61 -4.02 -9.45
C ASP A 221 15.26 -3.95 -8.74
N TYR A 222 15.18 -4.37 -7.47
CA TYR A 222 13.99 -4.22 -6.65
C TYR A 222 13.68 -2.76 -6.29
N GLU A 223 14.68 -1.98 -5.88
CA GLU A 223 14.50 -0.54 -5.61
C GLU A 223 14.06 0.19 -6.88
N ASN A 224 14.66 -0.11 -8.03
CA ASN A 224 14.27 0.43 -9.33
C ASN A 224 12.85 0.02 -9.71
N PHE A 225 12.50 -1.25 -9.50
CA PHE A 225 11.16 -1.78 -9.73
C PHE A 225 10.12 -1.00 -8.92
N LEU A 226 10.25 -0.94 -7.59
CA LEU A 226 9.32 -0.23 -6.72
C LEU A 226 9.27 1.28 -7.02
N THR A 227 10.40 1.88 -7.37
CA THR A 227 10.45 3.30 -7.75
C THR A 227 9.69 3.53 -9.06
N SER A 228 9.86 2.66 -10.05
CA SER A 228 9.13 2.73 -11.32
C SER A 228 7.62 2.54 -11.11
N LEU A 229 7.21 1.59 -10.26
CA LEU A 229 5.82 1.38 -9.87
C LEU A 229 5.25 2.63 -9.19
N ALA A 230 5.97 3.21 -8.23
CA ALA A 230 5.57 4.45 -7.57
C ALA A 230 5.36 5.60 -8.58
N ASN A 231 6.25 5.74 -9.57
CA ASN A 231 6.14 6.75 -10.62
C ASN A 231 4.92 6.52 -11.51
N VAL A 232 4.62 5.27 -11.88
CA VAL A 232 3.44 4.92 -12.66
C VAL A 232 2.15 5.19 -11.90
N LEU A 233 2.08 4.81 -10.62
CA LEU A 233 0.92 5.11 -9.76
C LEU A 233 0.68 6.61 -9.62
N ARG A 234 1.76 7.40 -9.44
CA ARG A 234 1.67 8.86 -9.43
C ARG A 234 1.13 9.42 -10.74
N GLU A 235 1.62 8.94 -11.87
CA GLU A 235 1.17 9.39 -13.19
C GLU A 235 -0.30 9.03 -13.45
N MET A 236 -0.71 7.82 -13.07
CA MET A 236 -2.11 7.39 -13.14
C MET A 236 -3.00 8.33 -12.32
N GLN A 237 -2.64 8.56 -11.06
CA GLN A 237 -3.35 9.46 -10.18
C GLN A 237 -3.43 10.87 -10.76
N HIS A 238 -2.31 11.40 -11.25
CA HIS A 238 -2.24 12.75 -11.82
C HIS A 238 -3.22 12.91 -12.98
N ARG A 239 -3.25 11.95 -13.93
CA ARG A 239 -4.17 11.97 -15.07
C ARG A 239 -5.63 11.85 -14.66
N SER A 240 -5.93 10.92 -13.73
CA SER A 240 -7.27 10.73 -13.19
C SER A 240 -7.80 11.97 -12.48
N TRP A 241 -6.97 12.57 -11.63
CA TRP A 241 -7.33 13.75 -10.86
C TRP A 241 -7.49 15.00 -11.74
N HIS A 242 -6.63 15.18 -12.74
CA HIS A 242 -6.80 16.28 -13.70
C HIS A 242 -8.14 16.16 -14.46
N THR A 243 -8.50 14.95 -14.87
CA THR A 243 -9.77 14.69 -15.57
C THR A 243 -10.96 14.98 -14.66
N TRP A 244 -10.92 14.49 -13.42
CA TRP A 244 -11.96 14.76 -12.42
C TRP A 244 -12.09 16.27 -12.16
N ARG A 245 -10.97 16.97 -11.96
CA ARG A 245 -10.98 18.41 -11.70
C ARG A 245 -11.61 19.20 -12.85
N THR A 246 -11.26 18.89 -14.10
CA THR A 246 -11.84 19.57 -15.27
C THR A 246 -13.34 19.32 -15.38
N GLU A 247 -13.82 18.14 -15.00
CA GLU A 247 -15.26 17.86 -14.98
C GLU A 247 -15.97 18.61 -13.84
N SER A 248 -15.38 18.65 -12.65
CA SER A 248 -16.03 19.23 -11.47
C SER A 248 -16.01 20.76 -11.45
N LEU A 249 -14.97 21.39 -12.01
CA LEU A 249 -14.77 22.84 -11.93
C LEU A 249 -15.09 23.57 -13.24
N ASP A 250 -14.89 22.94 -14.39
CA ASP A 250 -15.17 23.58 -15.68
C ASP A 250 -16.58 23.24 -16.15
N THR A 251 -17.30 24.22 -16.71
CA THR A 251 -18.58 23.99 -17.38
C THR A 251 -18.34 23.27 -18.71
N THR A 252 -18.06 21.97 -18.64
CA THR A 252 -17.89 21.10 -19.80
C THR A 252 -19.23 20.43 -20.15
N SER A 253 -19.46 20.17 -21.43
CA SER A 253 -20.61 19.35 -21.82
C SER A 253 -20.43 17.93 -21.29
N ASP A 254 -21.52 17.27 -20.86
CA ASP A 254 -21.48 15.86 -20.45
C ASP A 254 -20.83 14.95 -21.50
N ALA A 255 -20.97 15.28 -22.79
CA ALA A 255 -20.34 14.53 -23.88
C ALA A 255 -18.81 14.67 -23.90
N ASP A 256 -18.31 15.87 -23.59
CA ASP A 256 -16.87 16.15 -23.54
C ASP A 256 -16.25 15.56 -22.27
N ALA A 257 -16.96 15.61 -21.14
CA ALA A 257 -16.56 14.95 -19.89
C ALA A 257 -16.44 13.42 -20.09
N ARG A 258 -17.43 12.78 -20.71
CA ARG A 258 -17.36 11.34 -21.06
C ARG A 258 -16.19 11.02 -21.99
N ALA A 259 -16.01 11.81 -23.04
CA ALA A 259 -14.90 11.61 -23.98
C ALA A 259 -13.54 11.77 -23.28
N SER A 260 -13.41 12.75 -22.39
CA SER A 260 -12.22 12.98 -21.58
C SER A 260 -11.90 11.77 -20.69
N LYS A 261 -12.89 11.24 -19.97
CA LYS A 261 -12.73 10.03 -19.12
C LYS A 261 -12.25 8.82 -19.91
N ILE A 262 -12.87 8.53 -21.06
CA ILE A 262 -12.48 7.38 -21.90
C ILE A 262 -11.05 7.54 -22.42
N ARG A 263 -10.69 8.74 -22.90
CA ARG A 263 -9.32 9.02 -23.36
C ARG A 263 -8.30 8.90 -22.25
N THR A 264 -8.59 9.44 -21.06
CA THR A 264 -7.73 9.29 -19.89
C THR A 264 -7.56 7.83 -19.49
N ALA A 265 -8.63 7.04 -19.49
CA ALA A 265 -8.57 5.60 -19.19
C ALA A 265 -7.71 4.83 -20.21
N GLY A 266 -7.78 5.20 -21.49
CA GLY A 266 -6.94 4.66 -22.56
C GLY A 266 -5.47 5.05 -22.44
N ALA A 267 -5.21 6.30 -22.05
CA ALA A 267 -3.85 6.78 -21.80
C ALA A 267 -3.21 6.09 -20.58
N ILE A 268 -3.98 5.86 -19.52
CA ILE A 268 -3.56 5.08 -18.34
C ILE A 268 -3.34 3.61 -18.72
N ASP A 269 -4.19 3.03 -19.56
CA ASP A 269 -4.02 1.66 -20.06
C ASP A 269 -2.73 1.48 -20.85
N THR A 270 -2.43 2.43 -21.72
CA THR A 270 -1.20 2.44 -22.51
C THR A 270 0.03 2.57 -21.62
N LEU A 271 0.00 3.50 -20.65
CA LEU A 271 1.07 3.66 -19.67
C LEU A 271 1.35 2.36 -18.90
N LEU A 272 0.31 1.67 -18.42
CA LEU A 272 0.44 0.42 -17.70
C LEU A 272 0.99 -0.71 -18.57
N TRP A 273 0.53 -0.78 -19.82
CA TRP A 273 0.96 -1.80 -20.76
C TRP A 273 2.44 -1.63 -21.15
N GLU A 274 2.86 -0.39 -21.43
CA GLU A 274 4.26 -0.05 -21.73
C GLU A 274 5.16 -0.29 -20.53
N TRP A 275 4.76 0.15 -19.34
CA TRP A 275 5.50 -0.10 -18.10
C TRP A 275 5.64 -1.59 -17.84
N ARG A 276 4.56 -2.37 -17.94
CA ARG A 276 4.63 -3.82 -17.77
C ARG A 276 5.61 -4.46 -18.77
N GLY A 277 5.61 -3.97 -20.02
CA GLY A 277 6.52 -4.43 -21.06
C GLY A 277 8.00 -4.12 -20.80
N SER A 278 8.32 -3.11 -19.97
CA SER A 278 9.69 -2.77 -19.60
C SER A 278 10.23 -3.57 -18.40
N LEU A 279 9.38 -4.37 -17.74
CA LEU A 279 9.76 -5.16 -16.58
C LEU A 279 10.36 -6.52 -16.96
N PRO A 280 11.35 -7.02 -16.20
CA PRO A 280 11.75 -8.42 -16.23
C PRO A 280 10.56 -9.36 -16.01
N SER A 281 10.63 -10.56 -16.60
CA SER A 281 9.53 -11.54 -16.58
C SER A 281 9.02 -11.86 -15.17
N GLU A 282 9.90 -11.91 -14.18
CA GLU A 282 9.55 -12.17 -12.78
C GLU A 282 8.66 -11.07 -12.15
N TYR A 283 8.73 -9.82 -12.62
CA TYR A 283 7.97 -8.69 -12.07
C TYR A 283 6.67 -8.39 -12.82
N GLN A 284 6.42 -9.04 -13.96
CA GLN A 284 5.22 -8.82 -14.79
C GLN A 284 3.92 -9.39 -14.19
N VAL A 285 3.99 -10.03 -13.03
CA VAL A 285 2.87 -10.66 -12.30
C VAL A 285 2.04 -9.64 -11.51
N ILE A 286 2.54 -8.42 -11.29
CA ILE A 286 1.80 -7.39 -10.54
C ILE A 286 0.71 -6.80 -11.43
N VAL A 287 -0.54 -7.20 -11.17
CA VAL A 287 -1.70 -6.70 -11.90
C VAL A 287 -2.43 -5.64 -11.08
N LEU A 288 -2.47 -4.42 -11.61
CA LEU A 288 -3.29 -3.34 -11.08
C LEU A 288 -4.75 -3.58 -11.45
N TYR A 289 -5.59 -3.73 -10.43
CA TYR A 289 -7.03 -3.90 -10.57
C TYR A 289 -7.70 -2.63 -11.10
N ARG A 290 -8.74 -2.80 -11.91
CA ARG A 290 -9.63 -1.72 -12.35
C ARG A 290 -11.06 -1.98 -11.85
N ASN A 291 -11.75 -0.91 -11.45
CA ASN A 291 -13.18 -0.91 -11.12
C ASN A 291 -14.11 -1.07 -12.34
N THR A 292 -13.65 -1.71 -13.42
CA THR A 292 -14.45 -1.92 -14.64
C THR A 292 -15.66 -2.83 -14.41
N LEU A 293 -15.70 -3.54 -13.28
CA LEU A 293 -16.73 -4.52 -12.93
C LEU A 293 -17.95 -3.92 -12.22
N LEU A 294 -17.86 -2.68 -11.73
CA LEU A 294 -18.95 -2.02 -11.02
C LEU A 294 -19.97 -1.34 -11.94
N LEU A 295 -19.62 -1.16 -13.22
CA LEU A 295 -20.40 -0.39 -14.18
C LEU A 295 -21.20 -1.30 -15.09
N ASP A 296 -22.27 -0.78 -15.69
CA ASP A 296 -22.90 -1.45 -16.82
C ASP A 296 -21.89 -1.52 -17.98
N TRP A 297 -21.41 -2.74 -18.23
CA TRP A 297 -20.41 -2.99 -19.25
C TRP A 297 -20.93 -2.66 -20.65
N SER A 298 -22.24 -2.77 -20.90
CA SER A 298 -22.84 -2.46 -22.20
C SER A 298 -22.72 -0.97 -22.52
N GLU A 299 -22.87 -0.12 -21.51
CA GLU A 299 -22.72 1.32 -21.60
C GLU A 299 -21.25 1.72 -21.74
N VAL A 300 -20.36 1.18 -20.91
CA VAL A 300 -18.91 1.42 -21.03
C VAL A 300 -18.41 1.02 -22.41
N LYS A 301 -18.83 -0.14 -22.92
CA LYS A 301 -18.48 -0.60 -24.27
C LYS A 301 -18.95 0.36 -25.35
N ARG A 302 -20.18 0.89 -25.25
CA ARG A 302 -20.71 1.89 -26.20
C ARG A 302 -19.85 3.16 -26.21
N GLU A 303 -19.49 3.69 -25.06
CA GLU A 303 -18.67 4.91 -24.97
C GLU A 303 -17.22 4.65 -25.43
N VAL A 304 -16.65 3.48 -25.12
CA VAL A 304 -15.34 3.04 -25.64
C VAL A 304 -15.36 2.91 -27.16
N ASP A 305 -16.41 2.32 -27.74
CA ASP A 305 -16.56 2.21 -29.19
C ASP A 305 -16.75 3.58 -29.85
N ARG A 306 -17.42 4.52 -29.15
CA ARG A 306 -17.67 5.87 -29.65
C ARG A 306 -16.42 6.76 -29.63
N TYR A 307 -15.67 6.74 -28.52
CA TYR A 307 -14.57 7.68 -28.28
C TYR A 307 -13.17 7.08 -28.41
N GLY A 308 -13.07 5.74 -28.47
CA GLY A 308 -11.81 5.03 -28.63
C GLY A 308 -11.60 4.40 -30.00
N SER A 309 -12.54 4.51 -30.95
CA SER A 309 -12.37 3.92 -32.27
C SER A 309 -11.11 4.45 -32.97
N GLY A 310 -10.24 3.54 -33.40
CA GLY A 310 -8.96 3.85 -34.06
C GLY A 310 -7.76 4.00 -33.11
N GLU A 311 -7.98 3.96 -31.80
CA GLU A 311 -6.93 4.08 -30.80
C GLU A 311 -6.27 2.73 -30.47
N PRO A 312 -4.96 2.67 -30.16
CA PRO A 312 -4.25 1.41 -29.89
C PRO A 312 -4.73 0.69 -28.62
N TRP A 313 -5.35 1.41 -27.69
CA TRP A 313 -5.92 0.89 -26.45
C TRP A 313 -7.39 0.48 -26.59
N HIS A 314 -8.04 0.71 -27.73
CA HIS A 314 -9.48 0.45 -27.95
C HIS A 314 -9.88 -0.98 -27.58
N LEU A 315 -9.21 -1.96 -28.18
CA LEU A 315 -9.50 -3.38 -27.95
C LEU A 315 -9.19 -3.81 -26.52
N ARG A 316 -8.17 -3.21 -25.88
CA ARG A 316 -7.80 -3.53 -24.49
C ARG A 316 -8.84 -3.00 -23.51
N LEU A 317 -9.29 -1.76 -23.67
CA LEU A 317 -10.39 -1.23 -22.88
C LEU A 317 -11.67 -2.05 -23.11
N ARG A 318 -11.98 -2.40 -24.37
CA ARG A 318 -13.11 -3.26 -24.74
C ARG A 318 -13.02 -4.69 -24.17
N ASN A 319 -11.83 -5.17 -23.83
CA ASN A 319 -11.62 -6.47 -23.18
C ASN A 319 -11.38 -6.34 -21.66
N GLY A 320 -11.61 -5.15 -21.08
CA GLY A 320 -11.34 -4.83 -19.68
C GLY A 320 -11.87 -5.87 -18.68
N PRO A 321 -13.13 -6.35 -18.78
CA PRO A 321 -13.64 -7.36 -17.86
C PRO A 321 -12.85 -8.68 -17.88
N GLN A 322 -12.40 -9.12 -19.05
CA GLN A 322 -11.58 -10.34 -19.16
C GLN A 322 -10.19 -10.13 -18.56
N ILE A 323 -9.59 -8.97 -18.80
CA ILE A 323 -8.29 -8.60 -18.23
C ILE A 323 -8.37 -8.60 -16.69
N CYS A 324 -9.44 -8.04 -16.12
CA CYS A 324 -9.67 -8.04 -14.67
C CYS A 324 -9.86 -9.46 -14.12
N LEU A 325 -10.55 -10.34 -14.85
CA LEU A 325 -10.73 -11.73 -14.44
C LEU A 325 -9.39 -12.48 -14.41
N GLU A 326 -8.57 -12.38 -15.45
CA GLU A 326 -7.27 -13.05 -15.49
C GLU A 326 -6.32 -12.50 -14.41
N ALA A 327 -6.41 -11.20 -14.10
CA ALA A 327 -5.72 -10.59 -12.97
C ALA A 327 -6.12 -11.24 -11.63
N ALA A 328 -7.43 -11.35 -11.39
CA ALA A 328 -7.96 -11.94 -10.18
C ALA A 328 -7.51 -13.39 -10.00
N LYS A 329 -7.57 -14.20 -11.06
CA LYS A 329 -7.06 -15.59 -11.03
C LYS A 329 -5.58 -15.66 -10.69
N GLY A 330 -4.76 -14.82 -11.34
CA GLY A 330 -3.32 -14.76 -11.06
C GLY A 330 -3.03 -14.44 -9.59
N MET A 331 -3.76 -13.48 -9.03
CA MET A 331 -3.64 -13.09 -7.63
C MET A 331 -4.10 -14.20 -6.67
N THR A 332 -5.21 -14.88 -6.98
CA THR A 332 -5.69 -16.02 -6.20
C THR A 332 -4.67 -17.15 -6.18
N ASN A 333 -4.09 -17.49 -7.34
CA ASN A 333 -3.07 -18.53 -7.43
C ASN A 333 -1.83 -18.15 -6.62
N LEU A 334 -1.39 -16.89 -6.69
CA LEU A 334 -0.27 -16.40 -5.89
C LEU A 334 -0.57 -16.50 -4.39
N GLN A 335 -1.77 -16.13 -3.96
CA GLN A 335 -2.19 -16.25 -2.57
C GLN A 335 -2.17 -17.72 -2.10
N VAL A 336 -2.71 -18.65 -2.90
CA VAL A 336 -2.69 -20.08 -2.58
C VAL A 336 -1.26 -20.58 -2.42
N MET A 337 -0.36 -20.24 -3.35
CA MET A 337 1.05 -20.63 -3.26
C MET A 337 1.74 -20.08 -2.01
N VAL A 338 1.42 -18.85 -1.60
CA VAL A 338 2.00 -18.23 -0.40
C VAL A 338 1.45 -18.88 0.88
N THR A 339 0.15 -19.20 0.92
CA THR A 339 -0.47 -19.89 2.05
C THR A 339 0.03 -21.33 2.19
N GLU A 340 0.16 -22.07 1.09
CA GLU A 340 0.68 -23.45 1.08
C GLU A 340 2.15 -23.55 1.52
N ALA A 341 2.93 -22.49 1.34
CA ALA A 341 4.31 -22.44 1.78
C ALA A 341 4.48 -22.45 3.31
N ASP A 342 3.40 -22.19 4.08
CA ASP A 342 3.34 -22.16 5.56
C ASP A 342 4.44 -21.29 6.21
N GLU A 343 4.91 -20.27 5.49
CA GLU A 343 6.01 -19.41 5.88
C GLU A 343 5.62 -17.93 5.69
N PRO A 344 5.77 -17.08 6.72
CA PRO A 344 5.41 -15.66 6.61
C PRO A 344 6.25 -14.99 5.53
N SER A 345 5.58 -14.42 4.53
CA SER A 345 6.19 -13.86 3.33
C SER A 345 5.70 -12.45 3.07
N PHE A 346 6.58 -11.58 2.58
CA PHE A 346 6.21 -10.24 2.13
C PHE A 346 5.21 -10.27 0.97
N LEU A 347 5.11 -11.39 0.24
CA LEU A 347 4.17 -11.56 -0.87
C LEU A 347 2.71 -11.47 -0.43
N VAL A 348 2.41 -11.79 0.84
CA VAL A 348 1.07 -11.61 1.43
C VAL A 348 0.63 -10.14 1.39
N LEU A 349 1.57 -9.19 1.43
CA LEU A 349 1.26 -7.77 1.37
C LEU A 349 1.01 -7.27 -0.07
N GLY A 350 1.40 -8.05 -1.07
CA GLY A 350 1.16 -7.76 -2.49
C GLY A 350 -0.14 -8.36 -3.02
N THR A 351 -0.76 -9.28 -2.27
CA THR A 351 -2.01 -9.93 -2.64
C THR A 351 -3.19 -9.25 -1.94
N SER A 352 -4.22 -8.88 -2.72
CA SER A 352 -5.52 -8.46 -2.16
C SER A 352 -6.55 -9.56 -2.41
N PRO A 353 -6.60 -10.59 -1.55
CA PRO A 353 -7.49 -11.74 -1.75
C PRO A 353 -8.96 -11.31 -1.79
N LEU A 354 -9.35 -10.32 -1.00
CA LEU A 354 -10.71 -9.77 -1.00
C LEU A 354 -11.07 -9.10 -2.33
N ALA A 355 -10.17 -8.28 -2.90
CA ALA A 355 -10.41 -7.67 -4.21
C ALA A 355 -10.50 -8.71 -5.32
N ALA A 356 -9.62 -9.73 -5.29
CA ALA A 356 -9.67 -10.85 -6.22
C ALA A 356 -10.99 -11.65 -6.10
N ALA A 357 -11.42 -11.95 -4.87
CA ALA A 357 -12.69 -12.63 -4.60
C ALA A 357 -13.89 -11.80 -5.08
N TYR A 358 -13.88 -10.50 -4.86
CA TYR A 358 -14.93 -9.60 -5.33
C TYR A 358 -15.05 -9.62 -6.86
N VAL A 359 -13.91 -9.52 -7.56
CA VAL A 359 -13.86 -9.60 -9.04
C VAL A 359 -14.47 -10.91 -9.54
N LEU A 360 -14.08 -12.03 -8.94
CA LEU A 360 -14.59 -13.36 -9.29
C LEU A 360 -16.10 -13.48 -9.01
N ALA A 361 -16.58 -12.99 -7.86
CA ALA A 361 -18.00 -12.98 -7.52
C ALA A 361 -18.85 -12.19 -8.53
N VAL A 362 -18.40 -10.99 -8.90
CA VAL A 362 -19.10 -10.15 -9.89
C VAL A 362 -19.11 -10.84 -11.26
N HIS A 363 -18.00 -11.46 -11.67
CA HIS A 363 -17.92 -12.17 -12.95
C HIS A 363 -18.88 -13.36 -13.00
N ILE A 364 -18.89 -14.21 -11.96
CA ILE A 364 -19.81 -15.36 -11.85
C ILE A 364 -21.27 -14.90 -11.93
N ARG A 365 -21.62 -13.83 -11.21
CA ARG A 365 -22.99 -13.29 -11.20
C ARG A 365 -23.41 -12.74 -12.56
N ARG A 366 -22.49 -12.12 -13.31
CA ARG A 366 -22.78 -11.55 -14.64
C ARG A 366 -22.80 -12.61 -15.75
N GLN A 367 -22.17 -13.77 -15.56
CA GLN A 367 -22.10 -14.85 -16.56
C GLN A 367 -22.44 -16.24 -15.98
N PRO A 368 -23.65 -16.43 -15.41
CA PRO A 368 -23.99 -17.63 -14.64
C PRO A 368 -24.03 -18.92 -15.49
N ALA A 369 -24.12 -18.82 -16.81
CA ALA A 369 -24.28 -19.96 -17.72
C ALA A 369 -22.96 -20.46 -18.36
N THR A 370 -21.80 -19.95 -17.95
CA THR A 370 -20.52 -20.40 -18.53
C THR A 370 -20.02 -21.69 -17.89
N ILE A 371 -19.49 -22.63 -18.70
CA ILE A 371 -18.90 -23.90 -18.23
C ILE A 371 -17.74 -23.65 -17.24
N LEU A 372 -17.09 -22.47 -17.34
CA LEU A 372 -16.01 -22.02 -16.46
C LEU A 372 -16.48 -21.49 -15.09
N SER A 373 -17.78 -21.27 -14.89
CA SER A 373 -18.32 -20.74 -13.62
C SER A 373 -18.01 -21.65 -12.43
N ARG A 374 -17.95 -22.97 -12.63
CA ARG A 374 -17.59 -23.94 -11.60
C ARG A 374 -16.14 -23.78 -11.13
N THR A 375 -15.20 -23.60 -12.06
CA THR A 375 -13.79 -23.34 -11.73
C THR A 375 -13.58 -22.01 -11.02
N HIS A 376 -14.35 -20.97 -11.37
CA HIS A 376 -14.29 -19.68 -10.69
C HIS A 376 -14.94 -19.74 -9.29
N PHE A 377 -15.97 -20.57 -9.12
CA PHE A 377 -16.60 -20.82 -7.83
C PHE A 377 -15.68 -21.58 -6.88
N GLU A 378 -14.94 -22.57 -7.38
CA GLU A 378 -13.90 -23.29 -6.61
C GLU A 378 -12.80 -22.32 -6.13
N LEU A 379 -12.25 -21.48 -7.03
CA LEU A 379 -11.28 -20.44 -6.66
C LEU A 379 -11.82 -19.43 -5.62
N LEU A 380 -13.10 -19.06 -5.74
CA LEU A 380 -13.75 -18.15 -4.79
C LEU A 380 -13.97 -18.81 -3.42
N SER A 381 -14.33 -20.10 -3.41
CA SER A 381 -14.49 -20.90 -2.19
C SER A 381 -13.18 -21.03 -1.44
N ASP A 382 -12.07 -21.29 -2.14
CA ASP A 382 -10.75 -21.40 -1.53
C ASP A 382 -10.31 -20.09 -0.89
N MET A 383 -10.58 -18.94 -1.53
CA MET A 383 -10.33 -17.63 -0.93
C MET A 383 -11.23 -17.33 0.27
N ALA A 384 -12.53 -17.64 0.19
CA ALA A 384 -13.46 -17.38 1.29
C ALA A 384 -13.11 -18.20 2.55
N LEU A 385 -12.67 -19.45 2.37
CA LEU A 385 -12.15 -20.28 3.46
C LEU A 385 -10.92 -19.63 4.12
N GLN A 386 -9.98 -19.14 3.32
CA GLN A 386 -8.76 -18.50 3.82
C GLN A 386 -9.03 -17.16 4.54
N SER A 387 -9.87 -16.29 3.96
CA SER A 387 -10.25 -15.02 4.59
C SER A 387 -11.10 -15.21 5.86
N SER A 388 -11.91 -16.27 5.95
CA SER A 388 -12.69 -16.56 7.16
C SER A 388 -11.81 -16.92 8.37
N VAL A 389 -10.62 -17.48 8.13
CA VAL A 389 -9.62 -17.74 9.19
C VAL A 389 -8.99 -16.43 9.68
N GLU A 390 -8.85 -15.42 8.81
CA GLU A 390 -8.31 -14.09 9.15
C GLU A 390 -9.32 -13.17 9.84
N PHE A 391 -10.62 -13.24 9.50
CA PHE A 391 -11.66 -12.32 9.99
C PHE A 391 -12.50 -12.84 11.18
N SER A 392 -12.42 -14.12 11.56
CA SER A 392 -13.33 -14.72 12.56
C SER A 392 -12.97 -14.43 14.03
N THR A 393 -12.04 -13.54 14.37
CA THR A 393 -11.58 -13.40 15.77
C THR A 393 -11.43 -11.97 16.32
N ASP A 394 -12.23 -11.01 15.85
CA ASP A 394 -12.51 -9.80 16.64
C ASP A 394 -13.58 -10.12 17.71
N PRO A 395 -13.25 -10.14 19.02
CA PRO A 395 -14.20 -10.49 20.05
C PRO A 395 -14.76 -9.22 20.70
N VAL A 396 -15.39 -8.33 19.95
CA VAL A 396 -16.22 -7.27 20.53
C VAL A 396 -17.46 -7.03 19.66
N GLU A 397 -18.60 -7.34 20.25
CA GLU A 397 -19.98 -7.15 19.76
C GLU A 397 -20.48 -8.08 18.65
N ASN A 398 -20.81 -9.31 19.08
CA ASN A 398 -21.85 -10.14 18.48
C ASN A 398 -23.23 -9.44 18.56
N HIS A 399 -23.42 -8.43 17.73
CA HIS A 399 -24.73 -8.04 17.21
C HIS A 399 -24.68 -8.04 15.67
N LEU A 400 -24.21 -9.15 15.11
CA LEU A 400 -24.50 -9.48 13.71
C LEU A 400 -25.97 -9.84 13.62
N THR A 401 -26.79 -8.90 13.17
CA THR A 401 -27.93 -9.29 12.34
C THR A 401 -27.39 -10.19 11.23
N PRO A 402 -27.99 -11.38 11.00
CA PRO A 402 -27.54 -12.24 9.91
C PRO A 402 -27.56 -11.41 8.63
N MET A 403 -26.49 -11.49 7.85
CA MET A 403 -26.40 -10.85 6.54
C MET A 403 -27.51 -11.46 5.67
N THR A 404 -28.70 -10.85 5.72
CA THR A 404 -29.81 -11.19 4.86
C THR A 404 -29.36 -10.80 3.46
N ILE A 405 -29.00 -11.80 2.65
CA ILE A 405 -28.84 -11.63 1.21
C ILE A 405 -30.13 -10.96 0.72
N PRO A 406 -30.07 -9.75 0.14
CA PRO A 406 -31.26 -9.08 -0.36
C PRO A 406 -31.99 -10.00 -1.32
N ASN A 407 -33.31 -10.12 -1.15
CA ASN A 407 -34.15 -10.96 -1.99
C ASN A 407 -33.91 -10.61 -3.48
N PRO A 408 -33.60 -11.56 -4.38
CA PRO A 408 -32.95 -11.27 -5.67
C PRO A 408 -33.83 -10.59 -6.73
N LEU A 409 -35.04 -10.13 -6.39
CA LEU A 409 -36.08 -9.78 -7.36
C LEU A 409 -36.45 -8.29 -7.41
N GLU A 410 -35.99 -7.44 -6.51
CA GLU A 410 -36.32 -6.00 -6.55
C GLU A 410 -35.14 -5.12 -6.14
N SER A 411 -34.42 -4.60 -7.14
CA SER A 411 -33.65 -3.36 -7.00
C SER A 411 -33.87 -2.52 -8.27
N PRO A 412 -34.16 -1.21 -8.15
CA PRO A 412 -34.55 -0.37 -9.27
C PRO A 412 -33.37 -0.19 -10.25
N PRO A 413 -33.64 0.23 -11.51
CA PRO A 413 -32.58 0.46 -12.49
C PRO A 413 -31.60 1.51 -11.95
N LEU A 414 -30.36 1.10 -11.72
CA LEU A 414 -29.25 2.01 -11.40
C LEU A 414 -29.06 2.94 -12.59
N SER A 415 -29.55 4.18 -12.46
CA SER A 415 -29.37 5.25 -13.43
C SER A 415 -27.98 5.88 -13.28
N TRP A 416 -27.61 6.70 -14.27
CA TRP A 416 -26.32 7.39 -14.52
C TRP A 416 -25.57 8.05 -13.34
N GLY A 417 -26.11 8.08 -12.12
CA GLY A 417 -25.40 8.46 -10.89
C GLY A 417 -24.32 7.46 -10.43
N SER A 418 -24.02 6.40 -11.20
CA SER A 418 -22.97 5.41 -10.90
C SER A 418 -21.62 5.67 -11.58
N PHE A 419 -21.45 6.79 -12.31
CA PHE A 419 -20.13 7.17 -12.84
C PHE A 419 -19.16 7.69 -11.77
N ASP A 420 -19.64 8.01 -10.57
CA ASP A 420 -18.81 8.26 -9.38
C ASP A 420 -17.95 7.04 -9.01
N LEU A 421 -18.35 5.83 -9.42
CA LEU A 421 -17.62 4.55 -9.20
C LEU A 421 -16.50 4.28 -10.22
N LEU A 422 -16.45 5.04 -11.32
CA LEU A 422 -15.30 5.07 -12.24
C LEU A 422 -14.21 6.03 -11.77
N SER A 423 -14.64 7.04 -11.02
CA SER A 423 -13.74 7.74 -10.12
C SER A 423 -13.40 6.75 -9.01
N TRP A 424 -12.13 6.62 -8.67
CA TRP A 424 -11.77 6.01 -7.39
C TRP A 424 -12.43 6.93 -6.37
N ASP A 425 -13.53 6.51 -5.73
CA ASP A 425 -14.46 7.42 -5.05
C ASP A 425 -13.73 8.53 -4.27
N TRP A 426 -13.65 9.69 -4.90
CA TRP A 426 -12.83 10.82 -4.47
C TRP A 426 -13.55 11.66 -3.43
N ASN A 427 -14.85 11.40 -3.24
CA ASN A 427 -15.78 12.30 -2.58
C ASN A 427 -15.92 12.05 -1.07
N ASP A 428 -15.47 10.91 -0.55
CA ASP A 428 -15.60 10.61 0.90
C ASP A 428 -14.42 11.10 1.77
N LEU A 429 -13.41 11.77 1.19
CA LEU A 429 -12.20 12.18 1.94
C LEU A 429 -11.82 13.66 1.81
N VAL A 430 -12.66 14.50 1.21
CA VAL A 430 -12.53 15.96 1.29
C VAL A 430 -13.53 16.46 2.32
N PRO A 431 -13.11 17.06 3.46
CA PRO A 431 -14.04 17.78 4.30
C PRO A 431 -14.68 18.87 3.44
N GLN A 432 -16.01 18.85 3.31
CA GLN A 432 -16.74 20.01 2.85
C GLN A 432 -16.47 21.14 3.84
N THR A 433 -15.64 22.10 3.44
CA THR A 433 -15.60 23.43 4.04
C THR A 433 -16.24 24.41 3.10
#